data_AF-A0A537J7L3-F1
#
_entry.id   AF-A0A537J7L3-F1
#
_cell.length_a   1.000
_cell.length_b   1.000
_cell.length_c   1.000
_cell.angle_alpha   90.00
_cell.angle_beta   90.00
_cell.angle_gamma   90.00
#
_symmetry.space_group_name_H-M   'P 1'
#
loop_
_entity.id
_entity.type
_entity.pdbx_description
1 polymer ?
#
loop_
_entity_poly.entity_id
_entity_poly.type
_entity_poly.pdbx_seq_one_letter_code
_entity_poly.pdbx_strand_id
1 'polypeptide(L)' 'MRLPIGKVPADLLASVVYPHLGTRRPDVLVHAQFGEDCAAIDFGEEVAVVTTDPITGADA' A
#
# COMPACT_ATOMS: atom_id res chain seq x y z
N MET A 1 -16.36 -13.41 9.00
CA MET A 1 -15.00 -13.35 9.60
C MET A 1 -15.04 -12.27 10.66
N ARG A 2 -14.61 -12.53 11.91
CA ARG A 2 -14.49 -11.48 12.94
C ARG A 2 -13.05 -10.97 12.93
N LEU A 3 -12.87 -9.69 12.62
CA LEU A 3 -11.56 -9.04 12.69
C LEU A 3 -11.30 -8.58 14.14
N PRO A 4 -10.03 -8.58 14.58
CA PRO A 4 -9.68 -7.96 15.85
C PRO A 4 -9.97 -6.46 15.79
N ILE A 5 -10.25 -5.86 16.96
CA ILE A 5 -10.36 -4.41 17.07
C ILE A 5 -8.99 -3.79 16.79
N GLY A 6 -8.94 -2.78 15.92
CA GLY A 6 -7.71 -2.07 15.57
C GLY A 6 -7.34 -2.27 14.10
N LYS A 7 -6.03 -2.37 13.84
CA LYS A 7 -5.50 -2.49 12.47
C LYS A 7 -5.84 -3.85 11.86
N VAL A 8 -6.04 -3.85 10.55
CA VAL A 8 -6.19 -5.07 9.76
C VAL A 8 -4.89 -5.91 9.88
N PRO A 9 -5.00 -7.24 10.13
CA PRO A 9 -3.83 -8.12 10.12
C PRO A 9 -3.05 -8.08 8.80
N ALA A 10 -1.72 -8.13 8.89
CA ALA A 10 -0.82 -7.97 7.74
C ALA A 10 -1.00 -9.07 6.68
N ASP A 11 -1.18 -10.31 7.13
CA ASP A 11 -1.46 -11.49 6.31
C ASP A 11 -2.80 -11.36 5.54
N LEU A 12 -3.80 -10.78 6.19
CA LEU A 12 -5.08 -10.49 5.55
C LEU A 12 -4.97 -9.38 4.51
N LEU A 13 -4.26 -8.29 4.84
CA LEU A 13 -3.99 -7.21 3.89
C LEU A 13 -3.25 -7.76 2.65
N ALA A 14 -2.26 -8.61 2.87
CA ALA A 14 -1.46 -9.21 1.81
C ALA A 14 -2.26 -10.17 0.91
N SER A 15 -3.24 -10.89 1.46
CA SER A 15 -4.06 -11.83 0.68
C SER A 15 -5.23 -11.17 -0.03
N VAL A 16 -5.75 -10.04 0.48
CA VAL A 16 -6.99 -9.42 -0.01
C VAL A 16 -6.75 -8.12 -0.78
N VAL A 17 -5.65 -7.40 -0.55
CA VAL A 17 -5.40 -6.10 -1.19
C VAL A 17 -4.26 -6.17 -2.21
N TYR A 18 -3.09 -6.66 -1.82
CA TYR A 18 -1.91 -6.66 -2.70
C TYR A 18 -2.06 -7.42 -4.05
N PRO A 19 -2.91 -8.46 -4.18
CA PRO A 19 -3.17 -9.09 -5.47
C PRO A 19 -3.93 -8.22 -6.47
N HIS A 20 -4.55 -7.13 -5.99
CA HIS A 20 -5.45 -6.27 -6.77
C HIS A 20 -4.90 -4.86 -7.00
N LEU A 21 -3.57 -4.66 -6.89
CA LEU A 21 -2.91 -3.36 -7.12
C LEU A 21 -2.85 -2.93 -8.59
N GLY A 22 -3.43 -3.72 -9.50
CA GLY A 22 -3.48 -3.42 -10.93
C GLY A 22 -2.17 -3.74 -11.66
N THR A 23 -1.89 -2.96 -12.71
CA THR A 23 -0.75 -3.20 -13.62
C THR A 23 0.59 -2.86 -12.95
N ARG A 24 1.55 -3.78 -13.02
CA ARG A 24 2.94 -3.48 -12.63
C ARG A 24 3.59 -2.58 -13.66
N ARG A 25 4.00 -1.41 -13.19
CA ARG A 25 4.68 -0.36 -13.93
C ARG A 25 6.20 -0.42 -13.67
N PRO A 26 7.05 -0.47 -14.71
CA PRO A 26 8.50 -0.61 -14.54
C PRO A 26 9.17 0.64 -13.95
N ASP A 27 8.53 1.80 -14.09
CA ASP A 27 8.98 3.08 -13.55
C ASP A 27 8.64 3.25 -12.05
N VAL A 28 7.95 2.30 -11.44
CA VAL A 28 7.73 2.27 -9.99
C VAL A 28 8.78 1.39 -9.34
N LEU A 29 9.76 2.01 -8.69
CA LEU A 29 10.91 1.36 -8.08
C LEU A 29 10.54 0.62 -6.78
N VAL A 30 9.66 1.23 -5.98
CA VAL A 30 9.11 0.63 -4.75
C VAL A 30 7.59 0.69 -4.83
N HIS A 31 6.95 -0.47 -4.73
CA HIS A 31 5.50 -0.62 -4.78
C HIS A 31 4.90 -0.74 -3.38
N ALA A 32 3.57 -0.57 -3.29
CA ALA A 32 2.82 -0.88 -2.08
C ALA A 32 3.07 -2.34 -1.64
N GLN A 33 3.61 -2.50 -0.44
CA GLN A 33 3.86 -3.77 0.21
C GLN A 33 3.92 -3.57 1.74
N PHE A 34 3.91 -4.66 2.49
CA PHE A 34 3.96 -4.59 3.94
C PHE A 34 5.34 -4.13 4.41
N GLY A 35 5.37 -3.15 5.31
CA GLY A 35 6.61 -2.60 5.86
C GLY A 35 7.20 -1.41 5.10
N GLU A 36 6.57 -0.97 4.01
CA GLU A 36 6.94 0.28 3.31
C GLU A 36 6.02 1.42 3.70
N ASP A 37 6.60 2.58 3.97
CA ASP A 37 5.86 3.80 4.30
C ASP A 37 5.50 4.64 3.06
N CYS A 38 6.14 4.37 1.92
CA CYS A 38 5.97 5.14 0.69
C CYS A 38 6.26 4.28 -0.55
N ALA A 39 5.79 4.75 -1.70
CA ALA A 39 6.23 4.28 -3.00
C ALA A 39 7.27 5.24 -3.59
N ALA A 40 8.14 4.70 -4.45
CA ALA A 40 9.17 5.47 -5.15
C ALA A 40 8.99 5.29 -6.66
N ILE A 41 9.01 6.40 -7.40
CA ILE A 41 8.79 6.44 -8.84
C ILE A 41 10.00 7.09 -9.51
N ASP A 42 10.52 6.45 -10.54
CA ASP A 42 11.63 6.93 -11.36
C ASP A 42 11.19 8.07 -12.29
N PHE A 43 11.80 9.25 -12.14
CA PHE A 43 11.62 10.41 -13.01
C PHE A 43 12.91 10.73 -13.81
N GLY A 44 13.85 9.79 -13.89
CA GLY A 44 15.13 9.93 -14.58
C GLY A 44 16.23 10.47 -13.66
N GLU A 45 16.41 11.79 -13.61
CA GLU A 45 17.43 12.40 -12.75
C GLU A 45 17.01 12.44 -11.27
N GLU A 46 15.71 12.37 -11.02
CA GLU A 46 15.12 12.44 -9.67
C GLU A 46 14.20 11.25 -9.42
N VAL A 47 13.92 11.01 -8.13
CA VAL A 47 12.95 10.00 -7.68
C VAL A 47 11.83 10.71 -6.92
N ALA A 48 10.59 10.50 -7.36
CA ALA A 48 9.42 10.98 -6.64
C ALA A 48 9.03 9.98 -5.55
N VAL A 49 9.06 10.42 -4.29
CA VAL A 49 8.58 9.65 -3.15
C VAL A 49 7.14 10.07 -2.85
N VAL A 50 6.22 9.11 -2.88
CA VAL A 50 4.78 9.35 -2.66
C VAL A 50 4.27 8.49 -1.51
N THR A 51 3.52 9.11 -0.61
CA THR A 51 2.85 8.43 0.50
C THR A 51 1.39 8.89 0.59
N THR A 52 0.54 8.03 1.11
CA THR A 52 -0.87 8.33 1.34
C THR A 52 -1.35 7.53 2.54
N ASP A 53 -2.05 8.20 3.45
CA ASP A 53 -2.74 7.56 4.56
C ASP A 53 -4.23 7.51 4.25
N PRO A 54 -4.79 6.34 3.86
CA PRO A 54 -6.21 6.21 3.68
C PRO A 54 -6.90 6.29 5.05
N ILE A 55 -7.47 7.45 5.37
CA ILE A 55 -8.39 7.58 6.50
C ILE A 55 -9.71 6.93 6.07
N THR A 56 -10.01 5.76 6.64
CA THR A 56 -11.34 5.14 6.52
C THR A 56 -12.16 5.55 7.73
N GLY A 57 -13.29 6.23 7.50
CA GLY A 57 -14.25 6.54 8.56
C GLY A 57 -14.89 5.23 9.03
N ALA A 58 -14.39 4.67 10.12
CA ALA A 58 -15.09 3.64 10.86
C ALA A 58 -16.11 4.35 11.76
N ASP A 59 -17.36 4.41 11.31
CA ASP A 59 -18.48 4.86 12.14
C ASP A 59 -18.77 3.79 13.22
N ALA A 60 -19.41 4.22 14.32
CA ALA A 60 -19.47 3.51 15.61
C ALA A 60 -20.08 2.10 15.61
#